data_AF-A0A959NQ14-F1
#
_entry.id   AF-A0A959NQ14-F1
#
_cell.length_a   1.000
_cell.length_b   1.000
_cell.length_c   1.000
_cell.angle_alpha   90.00
_cell.angle_beta   90.00
_cell.angle_gamma   90.00
#
_symmetry.space_group_name_H-M   'P 1'
#
loop_
_entity.id
_entity.type
_entity.pdbx_description
1 polymer ?
#
loop_
_entity_poly.entity_id
_entity_poly.type
_entity_poly.pdbx_seq_one_letter_code
_entity_poly.pdbx_strand_id
1 'polypeptide(L)'
;MQEVAKKLNIKAYGRTNLFKFLKEKNILDEFNRPQREYVEKGYFKLVVNPVHAGKVFHSPSCRVSKDGIEFIRSLIENEKE
;
A
#
# COMPACT_ATOMS: atom_id res chain seq x y z
N MET A 1 -4.04 -4.31 2.07
CA MET A 1 -3.89 -3.07 2.87
C MET A 1 -4.56 -3.10 4.24
N GLN A 2 -5.77 -3.64 4.41
CA GLN A 2 -6.36 -3.76 5.76
C GLN A 2 -5.50 -4.61 6.70
N GLU A 3 -4.94 -5.72 6.22
CA GLU A 3 -4.01 -6.55 6.98
C GLU A 3 -2.69 -5.84 7.31
N VAL A 4 -2.22 -4.97 6.42
CA VAL A 4 -0.99 -4.18 6.64
C VAL A 4 -1.20 -3.16 7.75
N ALA A 5 -2.32 -2.42 7.71
CA ALA A 5 -2.68 -1.50 8.78
C ALA A 5 -2.85 -2.22 10.13
N LYS A 6 -3.46 -3.42 10.14
CA LYS A 6 -3.54 -4.27 11.34
C LYS A 6 -2.16 -4.71 11.86
N LYS A 7 -1.25 -5.11 10.96
CA LYS A 7 0.12 -5.52 11.32
C LYS A 7 0.98 -4.37 11.82
N LEU A 8 0.81 -3.18 11.27
CA LEU A 8 1.51 -1.98 11.71
C LEU A 8 1.04 -1.57 13.12
N ASN A 9 -0.27 -1.68 13.41
CA ASN A 9 -0.87 -1.34 14.70
C ASN A 9 -0.46 0.07 15.21
N ILE A 10 -0.29 1.02 14.28
CA ILE A 10 0.09 2.39 14.61
C ILE A 10 -1.19 3.23 14.73
N LYS A 11 -1.41 3.82 15.90
CA LYS A 11 -2.52 4.76 16.16
C LYS A 11 -2.42 5.92 15.15
N ALA A 12 -3.55 6.30 14.54
CA ALA A 12 -3.71 7.24 13.42
C ALA A 12 -3.45 6.70 11.99
N TYR A 13 -2.72 5.60 11.79
CA TYR A 13 -2.46 5.03 10.44
C TYR A 13 -3.40 3.85 10.12
N GLY A 14 -4.71 4.11 10.18
CA GLY A 14 -5.74 3.17 9.75
C GLY A 14 -5.74 2.92 8.23
N ARG A 15 -6.60 2.01 7.73
CA ARG A 15 -6.62 1.62 6.31
C ARG A 15 -6.64 2.81 5.35
N THR A 16 -7.52 3.79 5.58
CA THR A 16 -7.68 4.97 4.71
C THR A 16 -6.53 5.96 4.87
N ASN A 17 -6.06 6.19 6.09
CA ASN A 17 -4.95 7.10 6.36
C ASN A 17 -3.63 6.56 5.82
N LEU A 18 -3.43 5.25 5.86
CA LEU A 18 -2.27 4.59 5.27
C LEU A 18 -2.24 4.78 3.75
N PHE A 19 -3.39 4.71 3.06
CA PHE A 19 -3.45 5.05 1.64
C PHE A 19 -3.12 6.51 1.38
N LYS A 20 -3.63 7.44 2.19
CA LYS A 20 -3.32 8.87 2.05
C LYS A 20 -1.82 9.13 2.24
N PHE A 21 -1.25 8.61 3.32
CA PHE A 21 0.17 8.72 3.63
C PHE A 21 1.06 8.22 2.49
N LEU A 22 0.77 7.02 1.97
CA LEU A 22 1.54 6.45 0.86
C LEU A 22 1.38 7.27 -0.44
N LYS A 23 0.24 7.92 -0.66
CA LYS A 23 0.05 8.82 -1.80
C LYS A 23 0.83 10.13 -1.63
N GLU A 24 0.81 10.69 -0.43
CA GLU A 24 1.54 11.91 -0.10
C GLU A 24 3.05 11.73 -0.26
N LYS A 25 3.56 10.56 0.11
CA LYS A 25 4.96 10.15 -0.11
C LYS A 25 5.28 9.75 -1.55
N ASN A 26 4.35 9.89 -2.50
CA ASN A 26 4.51 9.43 -3.89
C ASN A 26 4.91 7.93 -3.98
N ILE A 27 4.48 7.10 -3.03
CA ILE A 27 4.70 5.64 -3.10
C ILE A 27 3.58 4.99 -3.90
N LEU A 28 2.36 5.50 -3.72
CA LEU A 28 1.18 5.10 -4.46
C LEU A 28 0.64 6.27 -5.30
N ASP A 29 0.17 5.96 -6.49
CA ASP A 29 -0.56 6.90 -7.34
C ASP A 29 -1.99 7.14 -6.86
N GLU A 30 -2.68 8.10 -7.47
CA GLU A 30 -4.11 8.38 -7.23
C GLU A 30 -4.99 7.13 -7.36
N PHE A 31 -4.60 6.21 -8.25
CA PHE A 31 -5.23 4.92 -8.52
C PHE A 31 -4.77 3.78 -7.59
N ASN A 32 -4.03 4.09 -6.52
CA ASN A 32 -3.43 3.12 -5.58
C ASN A 32 -2.43 2.14 -6.24
N ARG A 33 -1.80 2.56 -7.34
CA ARG A 33 -0.76 1.79 -8.03
C ARG A 33 0.59 2.12 -7.39
N PRO A 34 1.39 1.12 -6.98
CA PRO A 34 2.73 1.40 -6.49
C PRO A 34 3.62 1.92 -7.60
N GLN A 35 4.43 2.93 -7.30
CA GLN A 35 5.41 3.42 -8.25
C GLN A 35 6.45 2.34 -8.56
N ARG A 36 6.98 2.39 -9.77
CA ARG A 36 7.88 1.37 -10.32
C ARG A 36 9.09 1.12 -9.42
N GLU A 37 9.68 2.17 -8.85
CA GLU A 37 10.85 2.04 -7.98
C GLU A 37 10.61 1.15 -6.76
N TYR A 38 9.42 1.21 -6.15
CA TYR A 38 9.10 0.44 -4.95
C TYR A 38 8.63 -0.99 -5.30
N VAL A 39 8.22 -1.19 -6.55
CA VAL A 39 7.99 -2.53 -7.12
C VAL A 39 9.33 -3.22 -7.41
N GLU A 40 10.28 -2.49 -8.02
CA GLU A 40 11.62 -2.99 -8.33
C GLU A 40 12.43 -3.27 -7.06
N LYS A 41 12.25 -2.47 -6.00
CA LYS A 41 12.80 -2.75 -4.65
C LYS A 41 12.12 -3.94 -3.94
N GLY A 42 11.05 -4.52 -4.49
CA GLY A 42 10.36 -5.70 -3.93
C GLY A 42 9.39 -5.40 -2.78
N TYR A 43 9.20 -4.15 -2.40
CA TYR A 43 8.32 -3.75 -1.29
C TYR A 43 6.84 -3.89 -1.65
N PHE A 44 6.48 -3.58 -2.89
CA PHE A 44 5.10 -3.63 -3.37
C PHE A 44 4.97 -4.50 -4.62
N LYS A 45 3.78 -5.06 -4.81
CA LYS A 45 3.43 -5.84 -6.00
C LYS A 45 2.06 -5.41 -6.50
N LEU A 46 1.99 -4.97 -7.75
CA LEU A 46 0.72 -4.74 -8.42
C LEU A 46 0.13 -6.08 -8.83
N VAL A 47 -1.07 -6.39 -8.36
CA VAL A 47 -1.82 -7.59 -8.72
C VAL A 47 -3.16 -7.17 -9.27
N VAL A 48 -3.47 -7.57 -10.49
CA VAL A 48 -4.77 -7.33 -11.09
C VAL A 48 -5.66 -8.51 -10.75
N ASN A 49 -6.70 -8.26 -9.95
CA ASN A 49 -7.67 -9.30 -9.59
C ASN A 49 -8.95 -9.13 -10.43
N PRO A 50 -9.48 -10.22 -11.01
CA PRO A 50 -10.77 -10.18 -11.69
C PRO A 50 -11.88 -10.08 -10.64
N VAL A 51 -12.68 -9.01 -10.74
CA VAL A 51 -13.87 -8.77 -9.93
C VAL A 51 -15.08 -9.14 -10.77
N HIS A 52 -15.87 -10.08 -10.26
CA HIS A 52 -17.08 -10.57 -10.93
C HIS A 52 -18.29 -9.88 -10.32
N ALA A 53 -18.76 -8.81 -10.97
CA ALA A 53 -19.94 -8.04 -10.55
C ALA A 53 -20.89 -7.89 -11.74
N GLY A 54 -21.44 -9.02 -12.21
CA GLY A 54 -22.27 -9.10 -13.43
C GLY A 54 -21.50 -8.99 -14.75
N LYS A 55 -20.41 -8.21 -14.78
CA LYS A 55 -19.34 -8.22 -15.79
C LYS A 55 -17.98 -8.42 -15.10
N VAL A 56 -17.00 -8.95 -15.84
CA VAL A 56 -15.62 -9.12 -15.34
C VAL A 56 -14.89 -7.80 -15.45
N PHE A 57 -14.49 -7.23 -14.31
CA PHE A 57 -13.66 -6.03 -14.23
C PHE A 57 -12.30 -6.36 -13.66
N HIS A 58 -11.25 -5.76 -14.20
CA HIS A 58 -9.88 -5.94 -13.72
C HIS A 58 -9.57 -4.83 -12.71
N SER A 59 -9.63 -5.16 -11.42
CA SER A 59 -9.33 -4.18 -10.36
C SER A 59 -7.87 -4.27 -9.93
N PRO A 60 -7.08 -3.19 -10.08
CA PRO A 60 -5.70 -3.16 -9.60
C PRO A 60 -5.69 -3.18 -8.07
N SER A 61 -5.06 -4.18 -7.50
CA SER A 61 -4.84 -4.34 -6.06
C SER A 61 -3.35 -4.28 -5.76
N CYS A 62 -2.95 -3.38 -4.86
CA CYS A 62 -1.58 -3.32 -4.38
C CYS A 62 -1.38 -4.30 -3.21
N ARG A 63 -0.47 -5.27 -3.40
CA ARG A 63 0.03 -6.16 -2.34
C ARG A 63 1.33 -5.62 -1.79
N VAL A 64 1.52 -5.78 -0.49
CA VAL A 64 2.72 -5.34 0.23
C VAL A 64 3.46 -6.59 0.71
N SER A 65 4.75 -6.67 0.44
CA SER A 65 5.64 -7.75 0.90
C SER A 65 5.96 -7.59 2.40
N LYS A 66 6.60 -8.58 3.02
CA LYS A 66 7.04 -8.46 4.42
C LYS A 66 7.98 -7.26 4.60
N ASP A 67 8.98 -7.14 3.72
CA ASP A 67 9.93 -6.02 3.70
C ASP A 67 9.24 -4.68 3.45
N GLY A 68 8.19 -4.68 2.62
CA GLY A 68 7.38 -3.48 2.39
C GLY A 68 6.63 -3.02 3.64
N ILE A 69 6.21 -3.94 4.51
CA ILE A 69 5.56 -3.58 5.78
C ILE A 69 6.58 -2.91 6.71
N GLU A 70 7.80 -3.45 6.79
CA GLU A 70 8.88 -2.84 7.60
C GLU A 70 9.27 -1.48 7.05
N PHE A 71 9.42 -1.34 5.73
CA PHE A 71 9.69 -0.06 5.09
C PHE A 71 8.64 1.00 5.44
N ILE A 72 7.36 0.65 5.37
CA ILE A 72 6.26 1.55 5.75
C ILE A 72 6.33 1.91 7.25
N ARG A 73 6.68 0.95 8.11
CA ARG A 73 6.85 1.21 9.54
C ARG A 73 7.97 2.24 9.75
N SER A 74 9.15 2.00 9.19
CA SER A 74 10.28 2.91 9.31
C SER A 74 9.95 4.31 8.77
N LEU A 75 9.24 4.41 7.64
CA LEU A 75 8.79 5.70 7.11
C LEU A 75 7.89 6.47 8.08
N ILE A 76 6.95 5.78 8.73
CA ILE A 76 6.03 6.39 9.69
C ILE A 76 6.77 6.80 10.97
N GLU A 77 7.73 6.00 11.43
CA GLU A 77 8.56 6.33 12.59
C GLU A 77 9.44 7.55 12.32
N ASN A 78 10.08 7.63 11.15
CA ASN A 78 10.92 8.76 10.74
C ASN A 78 10.12 10.08 10.55
N GLU A 79 8.81 10.02 10.33
CA GLU A 79 7.98 11.22 10.20
C GLU A 79 7.50 11.77 11.56
N LYS A 80 7.64 10.98 12.63
CA LYS A 80 7.27 11.40 13.98
C LYS A 80 8.41 12.05 14.77
N GLU A 81 9.64 11.94 14.27
CA GLU A 81 10.82 12.69 14.73
C GLU A 81 10.82 14.11 14.15
#